data_AF-A0A108UBU7-F1
#
_entry.id   AF-A0A108UBU7-F1
#
_cell.length_a   1.000
_cell.length_b   1.000
_cell.length_c   1.000
_cell.angle_alpha   90.00
_cell.angle_beta   90.00
_cell.angle_gamma   90.00
#
_symmetry.space_group_name_H-M   'P 1'
#
loop_
_entity.id
_entity.type
_entity.pdbx_description
1 polymer ?
#
loop_
_entity_poly.entity_id
_entity_poly.type
_entity_poly.pdbx_seq_one_letter_code
_entity_poly.pdbx_strand_id
1 'polypeptide(L)'
;MSLCIGGLALCLRAIHRIDHSRSDDPRKPLRAALTHKELRGTASLPLSLAVGTPLMALFISTIAYSYWRAANYPVALFMTAFAVTLVAGWIWLLRHRLQPRELRIDAAGIHSPDFGLIDWHDIVGIRRNYIYQFGRHIETLQVCVRDPARYRGRLPVWMQRVSGQSAASNRRYAPLAIMLNGYGIAIDTAYVTTLALRRRIASAFVEDWEPTMSDAEIDGYLVAHAPVAAARAQPASAAAPGATFPQRLQAQQNAGATLSTSQARQHIRHRARKRRWHEGAWRRGVIAVLGVVAYVLVKGWLEGLFD
;
A
#
# COMPACT_ATOMS: atom_id res chain seq x y z
N MET A 1 -20.01 39.22 28.21
CA MET A 1 -20.06 38.84 26.78
C MET A 1 -18.91 37.93 26.32
N SER A 2 -17.71 37.99 26.91
CA SER A 2 -16.56 37.12 26.56
C SER A 2 -16.75 35.62 26.87
N LEU A 3 -17.50 35.28 27.93
CA LEU A 3 -17.77 33.90 28.34
C LEU A 3 -18.71 33.14 27.36
N CYS A 4 -19.64 33.85 26.72
CA CYS A 4 -20.57 33.23 25.76
C CYS A 4 -19.89 32.87 24.43
N ILE A 5 -18.89 33.65 24.01
CA ILE A 5 -18.11 33.40 22.78
C ILE A 5 -17.18 32.20 22.96
N GLY A 6 -16.57 32.05 24.14
CA GLY A 6 -15.74 30.89 24.48
C GLY A 6 -16.52 29.57 24.53
N GLY A 7 -17.74 29.59 25.06
CA GLY A 7 -18.64 28.43 25.05
C GLY A 7 -19.07 28.02 23.64
N LEU A 8 -19.38 29.00 22.78
CA LEU A 8 -19.81 28.75 21.39
C LEU A 8 -18.67 28.18 20.54
N ALA A 9 -17.43 28.65 20.74
CA ALA A 9 -16.23 28.09 20.10
C ALA A 9 -15.93 26.64 20.56
N LEU A 10 -16.16 26.33 21.84
CA LEU A 10 -16.03 24.97 22.38
C LEU A 10 -17.10 24.03 21.84
N CYS A 11 -18.35 24.48 21.74
CA CYS A 11 -19.43 23.72 21.14
C CYS A 11 -19.20 23.49 19.64
N LEU A 12 -18.77 24.50 18.88
CA LEU A 12 -18.43 24.35 17.46
C LEU A 12 -17.23 23.41 17.27
N ARG A 13 -16.22 23.46 18.13
CA ARG A 13 -15.08 22.54 18.10
C ARG A 13 -15.49 21.11 18.47
N ALA A 14 -16.40 20.94 19.43
CA ALA A 14 -16.94 19.64 19.79
C ALA A 14 -17.82 19.05 18.68
N ILE A 15 -18.70 19.87 18.07
CA ILE A 15 -19.53 19.48 16.93
C ILE A 15 -18.63 19.13 15.74
N HIS A 16 -17.64 19.96 15.39
CA HIS A 16 -16.67 19.65 14.34
C HIS A 16 -15.90 18.37 14.65
N ARG A 17 -15.53 18.09 15.91
CA ARG A 17 -14.82 16.87 16.29
C ARG A 17 -15.72 15.63 16.24
N ILE A 18 -17.01 15.77 16.54
CA ILE A 18 -18.01 14.69 16.44
C ILE A 18 -18.40 14.42 14.99
N ASP A 19 -18.46 15.46 14.15
CA ASP A 19 -18.74 15.32 12.72
C ASP A 19 -17.51 14.76 11.99
N HIS A 20 -16.29 15.22 12.31
CA HIS A 20 -15.07 14.57 11.82
C HIS A 20 -14.97 13.11 12.27
N SER A 21 -15.35 12.78 13.51
CA SER A 21 -15.30 11.37 13.97
C SER A 21 -16.36 10.48 13.33
N ARG A 22 -17.48 11.05 12.83
CA ARG A 22 -18.49 10.34 12.03
C ARG A 22 -18.15 10.26 10.55
N SER A 23 -17.46 11.26 9.97
CA SER A 23 -16.98 11.21 8.59
C SER A 23 -15.80 10.25 8.42
N ASP A 24 -15.00 10.08 9.47
CA ASP A 24 -13.80 9.24 9.48
C ASP A 24 -14.04 7.77 9.89
N ASP A 25 -15.30 7.27 9.97
CA ASP A 25 -15.50 5.85 10.25
C ASP A 25 -14.82 5.01 9.15
N PRO A 26 -13.67 4.35 9.43
CA PRO A 26 -12.91 3.63 8.42
C PRO A 26 -13.70 2.44 7.87
N ARG A 27 -14.81 2.08 8.52
CA ARG A 27 -15.69 0.98 8.12
C ARG A 27 -16.71 1.40 7.08
N LYS A 28 -17.05 2.69 6.96
CA LYS A 28 -18.00 3.19 5.95
C LYS A 28 -17.50 2.96 4.50
N PRO A 29 -16.26 3.31 4.13
CA PRO A 29 -15.74 3.00 2.79
C PRO A 29 -15.59 1.49 2.58
N LEU A 30 -15.24 0.73 3.62
CA LEU A 30 -15.18 -0.73 3.57
C LEU A 30 -16.55 -1.37 3.29
N ARG A 31 -17.60 -0.94 3.99
CA ARG A 31 -18.96 -1.46 3.77
C ARG A 31 -19.42 -1.16 2.35
N ALA A 32 -19.24 0.08 1.89
CA ALA A 32 -19.56 0.46 0.51
C ALA A 32 -18.82 -0.40 -0.51
N ALA A 33 -17.51 -0.62 -0.33
CA ALA A 33 -16.72 -1.45 -1.24
C ALA A 33 -17.17 -2.92 -1.26
N LEU A 34 -17.53 -3.48 -0.09
CA LEU A 34 -18.06 -4.85 -0.01
C LEU A 34 -19.45 -4.99 -0.62
N THR A 35 -20.32 -3.98 -0.44
CA THR A 35 -21.67 -3.95 -1.01
C THR A 35 -21.62 -3.83 -2.53
N HIS A 36 -20.81 -2.92 -3.06
CA HIS A 36 -20.67 -2.69 -4.50
C HIS A 36 -19.72 -3.69 -5.18
N LYS A 37 -19.00 -4.51 -4.41
CA LYS A 37 -18.02 -5.50 -4.90
C LYS A 37 -16.92 -4.86 -5.74
N GLU A 38 -16.67 -3.58 -5.53
CA GLU A 38 -15.70 -2.77 -6.26
C GLU A 38 -15.06 -1.78 -5.29
N LEU A 39 -13.75 -1.58 -5.42
CA LEU A 39 -13.03 -0.51 -4.75
C LEU A 39 -12.32 0.33 -5.81
N ARG A 40 -12.63 1.61 -5.85
CA ARG A 40 -12.05 2.57 -6.80
C ARG A 40 -11.39 3.71 -6.04
N GLY A 41 -10.18 4.06 -6.45
CA GLY A 41 -9.43 5.20 -5.94
C GLY A 41 -8.85 5.97 -7.12
N THR A 42 -9.01 7.29 -7.08
CA THR A 42 -8.48 8.19 -8.11
C THR A 42 -7.25 8.87 -7.55
N ALA A 43 -6.19 8.92 -8.35
CA ALA A 43 -5.00 9.64 -7.94
C ALA A 43 -5.27 11.14 -7.94
N SER A 44 -5.35 11.75 -6.78
CA SER A 44 -5.41 13.21 -6.65
C SER A 44 -4.02 13.76 -6.40
N LEU A 45 -3.66 14.84 -7.10
CA LEU A 45 -2.48 15.61 -6.76
C LEU A 45 -2.71 16.20 -5.36
N PRO A 46 -1.80 15.98 -4.39
CA PRO A 46 -1.96 16.59 -3.08
C PRO A 46 -1.96 18.11 -3.26
N LEU A 47 -2.89 18.78 -2.58
CA LEU A 47 -3.09 20.23 -2.71
C LEU A 47 -1.80 21.03 -2.44
N SER A 48 -0.91 20.49 -1.60
CA SER A 48 0.42 21.05 -1.36
C SER A 48 1.35 21.01 -2.58
N LEU A 49 1.31 19.99 -3.44
CA LEU A 49 2.05 19.99 -4.70
C LEU A 49 1.35 20.81 -5.78
N ALA A 50 0.01 20.81 -5.78
CA ALA A 50 -0.76 21.59 -6.74
C ALA A 50 -0.57 23.11 -6.53
N VAL A 51 -0.58 23.58 -5.28
CA VAL A 51 -0.53 25.01 -4.93
C VAL A 51 0.82 25.43 -4.34
N GLY A 52 1.47 24.57 -3.56
CA GLY A 52 2.72 24.92 -2.88
C GLY A 52 3.91 25.05 -3.84
N THR A 53 3.98 24.23 -4.90
CA THR A 53 5.05 24.35 -5.90
C THR A 53 5.03 25.69 -6.67
N PRO A 54 3.90 26.17 -7.22
CA PRO A 54 3.87 27.49 -7.86
C PRO A 54 4.09 28.64 -6.86
N LEU A 55 3.59 28.54 -5.62
CA LEU A 55 3.89 29.54 -4.58
C LEU A 55 5.38 29.59 -4.23
N MET A 56 6.05 28.44 -4.14
CA MET A 56 7.49 28.38 -3.90
C MET A 56 8.28 28.98 -5.07
N ALA A 57 7.87 28.70 -6.31
CA ALA A 57 8.49 29.30 -7.49
C ALA A 57 8.33 30.83 -7.51
N LEU A 58 7.16 31.35 -7.12
CA LEU A 58 6.94 32.79 -6.96
C LEU A 58 7.85 33.39 -5.87
N PHE A 59 7.96 32.73 -4.72
CA PHE A 59 8.84 33.17 -3.64
C PHE A 59 10.31 33.22 -4.07
N ILE A 60 10.80 32.17 -4.74
CA ILE A 60 12.17 32.13 -5.29
C ILE A 60 12.36 33.25 -6.33
N SER A 61 11.37 33.50 -7.17
CA SER A 61 11.42 34.58 -8.18
C SER A 61 11.49 35.96 -7.53
N THR A 62 10.77 36.19 -6.42
CA THR A 62 10.86 37.45 -5.67
C THR A 62 12.23 37.67 -5.02
N ILE A 63 12.85 36.59 -4.52
CA ILE A 63 14.23 36.62 -4.01
C ILE A 63 15.23 36.88 -5.16
N ALA A 64 15.06 36.22 -6.30
CA ALA A 64 15.90 36.45 -7.47
C ALA A 64 15.87 37.93 -7.90
N TYR A 65 14.69 38.55 -7.89
CA TYR A 65 14.52 39.95 -8.22
C TYR A 65 15.18 40.92 -7.22
N SER A 66 15.17 40.62 -5.92
CA SER A 66 15.86 41.45 -4.94
C SER A 66 17.38 41.38 -5.11
N TYR A 67 17.95 40.19 -5.38
CA TYR A 67 19.37 40.04 -5.69
C TYR A 67 19.76 40.69 -7.02
N TRP A 68 18.86 40.69 -8.00
CA TRP A 68 19.05 41.41 -9.25
C TRP A 68 19.17 42.92 -9.01
N ARG A 69 18.28 43.51 -8.19
CA ARG A 69 18.37 44.93 -7.80
C ARG A 69 19.63 45.25 -7.00
N ALA A 70 20.13 44.31 -6.22
CA ALA A 70 21.39 44.44 -5.47
C ALA A 70 22.65 44.18 -6.31
N ALA A 71 22.52 44.10 -7.66
CA ALA A 71 23.60 43.82 -8.60
C ALA A 71 24.34 42.47 -8.40
N ASN A 72 23.73 41.53 -7.68
CA ASN A 72 24.24 40.18 -7.46
C ASN A 72 23.72 39.21 -8.54
N TYR A 73 24.14 39.44 -9.78
CA TYR A 73 23.66 38.71 -10.96
C TYR A 73 23.84 37.18 -10.92
N PRO A 74 24.96 36.61 -10.40
CA PRO A 74 25.14 35.16 -10.36
C PRO A 74 24.06 34.46 -9.52
N VAL A 75 23.74 35.02 -8.35
CA VAL A 75 22.71 34.48 -7.44
C VAL A 75 21.32 34.65 -8.04
N ALA A 76 21.05 35.81 -8.65
CA ALA A 76 19.78 36.08 -9.31
C ALA A 76 19.51 35.10 -10.48
N LEU A 77 20.52 34.82 -11.31
CA LEU A 77 20.43 33.85 -12.41
C LEU A 77 20.19 32.42 -11.91
N PHE A 78 20.92 32.00 -10.88
CA PHE A 78 20.73 30.67 -10.28
C PHE A 78 19.30 30.49 -9.73
N MET A 79 18.81 31.46 -8.96
CA MET A 79 17.45 31.41 -8.40
C MET A 79 16.38 31.44 -9.50
N THR A 80 16.59 32.23 -10.55
CA THR A 80 15.68 32.27 -11.71
C THR A 80 15.65 30.92 -12.43
N ALA A 81 16.81 30.31 -12.70
CA ALA A 81 16.88 28.99 -13.31
C ALA A 81 16.22 27.91 -12.44
N PHE A 82 16.39 27.99 -11.12
CA PHE A 82 15.73 27.09 -10.17
C PHE A 82 14.19 27.27 -10.16
N ALA A 83 13.69 28.50 -10.20
CA ALA A 83 12.26 28.78 -10.33
C ALA A 83 11.69 28.24 -11.65
N VAL A 84 12.39 28.44 -12.78
CA VAL A 84 11.99 27.93 -14.09
C VAL A 84 11.94 26.41 -14.11
N THR A 85 12.94 25.72 -13.54
CA THR A 85 12.94 24.26 -13.46
C THR A 85 11.82 23.72 -12.57
N LEU A 86 11.50 24.39 -11.46
CA LEU A 86 10.34 24.04 -10.64
C LEU A 86 9.01 24.19 -11.39
N VAL A 87 8.81 25.30 -12.11
CA VAL A 87 7.60 25.52 -12.91
C VAL A 87 7.49 24.54 -14.06
N ALA A 88 8.58 24.29 -14.79
CA ALA A 88 8.63 23.28 -15.85
C ALA A 88 8.32 21.87 -15.31
N GLY A 89 8.91 21.50 -14.17
CA GLY A 89 8.63 20.25 -13.47
C GLY A 89 7.16 20.14 -13.02
N TRP A 90 6.57 21.23 -12.54
CA TRP A 90 5.17 21.29 -12.14
C TRP A 90 4.20 21.17 -13.34
N ILE A 91 4.47 21.87 -14.44
CA ILE A 91 3.70 21.75 -15.69
C ILE A 91 3.80 20.33 -16.25
N TRP A 92 5.01 19.75 -16.25
CA TRP A 92 5.23 18.37 -16.65
C TRP A 92 4.45 17.39 -15.76
N LEU A 93 4.50 17.59 -14.43
CA LEU A 93 3.75 16.80 -13.47
C LEU A 93 2.25 16.88 -13.73
N LEU A 94 1.70 18.08 -13.93
CA LEU A 94 0.29 18.27 -14.28
C LEU A 94 -0.06 17.53 -15.58
N ARG A 95 0.70 17.74 -16.66
CA ARG A 95 0.42 17.07 -17.95
C ARG A 95 0.41 15.55 -17.82
N HIS A 96 1.30 14.96 -17.02
CA HIS A 96 1.38 13.52 -16.84
C HIS A 96 0.47 12.95 -15.73
N ARG A 97 -0.02 13.78 -14.81
CA ARG A 97 -0.91 13.39 -13.71
C ARG A 97 -2.38 13.78 -13.91
N LEU A 98 -2.69 14.61 -14.91
CA LEU A 98 -4.06 14.96 -15.31
C LEU A 98 -4.76 13.84 -16.09
N GLN A 99 -4.03 12.82 -16.57
CA GLN A 99 -4.71 11.59 -17.00
C GLN A 99 -5.25 10.87 -15.76
N PRO A 100 -6.56 10.54 -15.73
CA PRO A 100 -7.19 9.89 -14.59
C PRO A 100 -6.51 8.54 -14.35
N ARG A 101 -5.57 8.54 -13.40
CA ARG A 101 -4.94 7.32 -12.91
C ARG A 101 -5.87 6.76 -11.85
N GLU A 102 -6.57 5.70 -12.21
CA GLU A 102 -7.52 5.05 -11.34
C GLU A 102 -7.03 3.68 -10.95
N LEU A 103 -6.96 3.42 -9.65
CA LEU A 103 -6.79 2.09 -9.11
C LEU A 103 -8.18 1.51 -8.88
N ARG A 104 -8.53 0.44 -9.61
CA ARG A 104 -9.82 -0.25 -9.47
C ARG A 104 -9.59 -1.72 -9.10
N ILE A 105 -10.29 -2.19 -8.08
CA ILE A 105 -10.31 -3.59 -7.65
C ILE A 105 -11.74 -4.09 -7.82
N ASP A 106 -11.95 -5.00 -8.76
CA ASP A 106 -13.29 -5.45 -9.18
C ASP A 106 -13.33 -6.97 -9.41
N ALA A 107 -14.44 -7.48 -9.94
CA ALA A 107 -14.59 -8.90 -10.23
C ALA A 107 -13.62 -9.43 -11.30
N ALA A 108 -13.10 -8.58 -12.20
CA ALA A 108 -12.16 -8.98 -13.24
C ALA A 108 -10.71 -9.04 -12.73
N GLY A 109 -10.34 -8.18 -11.79
CA GLY A 109 -8.99 -8.20 -11.21
C GLY A 109 -8.62 -6.90 -10.51
N ILE A 110 -7.32 -6.67 -10.38
CA ILE A 110 -6.77 -5.40 -9.91
C ILE A 110 -6.28 -4.60 -11.12
N HIS A 111 -7.00 -3.54 -11.46
CA HIS A 111 -6.60 -2.57 -12.47
C HIS A 111 -5.71 -1.52 -11.82
N SER A 112 -4.40 -1.65 -11.96
CA SER A 112 -3.43 -0.65 -11.54
C SER A 112 -2.91 0.13 -12.75
N PRO A 113 -2.78 1.47 -12.68
CA PRO A 113 -2.14 2.24 -13.75
C PRO A 113 -0.68 1.84 -14.00
N ASP A 114 0.01 1.33 -12.97
CA ASP A 114 1.45 1.03 -13.03
C ASP A 114 1.74 -0.40 -13.55
N PHE A 115 0.81 -1.34 -13.33
CA PHE A 115 0.94 -2.76 -13.71
C PHE A 115 -0.09 -3.20 -14.78
N GLY A 116 -1.12 -2.40 -15.01
CA GLY A 116 -2.34 -2.75 -15.74
C GLY A 116 -3.26 -3.70 -14.97
N LEU A 117 -4.06 -4.47 -15.70
CA LEU A 117 -4.96 -5.49 -15.14
C LEU A 117 -4.16 -6.71 -14.67
N ILE A 118 -4.17 -6.95 -13.35
CA ILE A 118 -3.68 -8.17 -12.71
C ILE A 118 -4.88 -9.09 -12.51
N ASP A 119 -4.89 -10.22 -13.21
CA ASP A 119 -5.96 -11.22 -13.13
C ASP A 119 -5.95 -11.91 -11.75
N TRP A 120 -7.13 -12.21 -11.22
CA TRP A 120 -7.29 -13.00 -10.01
C TRP A 120 -6.62 -14.39 -10.09
N HIS A 121 -6.59 -15.01 -11.27
CA HIS A 121 -5.91 -16.29 -11.48
C HIS A 121 -4.39 -16.21 -11.32
N ASP A 122 -3.81 -15.06 -11.65
CA ASP A 122 -2.38 -14.83 -11.51
C ASP A 122 -1.98 -14.53 -10.06
N ILE A 123 -2.93 -14.14 -9.22
CA ILE A 123 -2.73 -13.77 -7.81
C ILE A 123 -2.68 -15.02 -6.93
N VAL A 124 -1.51 -15.24 -6.34
CA VAL A 124 -1.20 -16.40 -5.47
C VAL A 124 -1.29 -16.06 -3.99
N GLY A 125 -1.02 -14.81 -3.62
CA GLY A 125 -0.98 -14.36 -2.23
C GLY A 125 -1.19 -12.86 -2.10
N ILE A 126 -1.74 -12.40 -0.98
CA ILE A 126 -2.03 -10.99 -0.72
C ILE A 126 -1.58 -10.64 0.70
N ARG A 127 -0.90 -9.52 0.87
CA ARG A 127 -0.39 -9.05 2.17
C ARG A 127 -0.46 -7.53 2.29
N ARG A 128 -0.68 -7.07 3.52
CA ARG A 128 -0.53 -5.66 3.90
C ARG A 128 0.95 -5.35 4.09
N ASN A 129 1.44 -4.31 3.45
CA ASN A 129 2.84 -3.92 3.56
C ASN A 129 2.98 -2.41 3.77
N TYR A 130 3.88 -2.04 4.68
CA TYR A 130 4.20 -0.65 4.97
C TYR A 130 5.65 -0.41 4.60
N ILE A 131 5.88 0.48 3.65
CA ILE A 131 7.23 0.85 3.21
C ILE A 131 7.56 2.19 3.88
N TYR A 132 8.70 2.29 4.55
CA TYR A 132 9.18 3.57 5.06
C TYR A 132 9.99 4.27 3.97
N GLN A 133 9.48 5.40 3.46
CA GLN A 133 10.14 6.16 2.41
C GLN A 133 9.94 7.66 2.66
N PHE A 134 11.00 8.45 2.48
CA PHE A 134 10.99 9.91 2.71
C PHE A 134 10.42 10.33 4.08
N GLY A 135 10.76 9.58 5.13
CA GLY A 135 10.29 9.88 6.49
C GLY A 135 8.81 9.57 6.77
N ARG A 136 8.11 8.90 5.84
CA ARG A 136 6.70 8.54 5.97
C ARG A 136 6.46 7.06 5.71
N HIS A 137 5.44 6.50 6.37
CA HIS A 137 4.94 5.17 6.03
C HIS A 137 4.05 5.26 4.80
N ILE A 138 4.47 4.60 3.72
CA ILE A 138 3.68 4.40 2.52
C ILE A 138 2.93 3.09 2.66
N GLU A 139 1.60 3.16 2.61
CA GLU A 139 0.77 1.97 2.62
C GLU A 139 0.74 1.34 1.23
N THR A 140 1.08 0.06 1.17
CA THR A 140 1.17 -0.71 -0.07
C THR A 140 0.43 -2.02 0.08
N LEU A 141 -0.36 -2.37 -0.93
CA LEU A 141 -0.90 -3.72 -1.07
C LEU A 141 0.16 -4.57 -1.79
N GLN A 142 0.69 -5.57 -1.09
CA GLN A 142 1.67 -6.48 -1.67
C GLN A 142 0.92 -7.71 -2.21
N VAL A 143 1.01 -7.93 -3.51
CA VAL A 143 0.32 -9.01 -4.22
C VAL A 143 1.37 -9.92 -4.84
N CYS A 144 1.36 -11.20 -4.51
CA CYS A 144 2.23 -12.19 -5.11
C CYS A 144 1.60 -12.73 -6.39
N VAL A 145 2.35 -12.68 -7.49
CA VAL A 145 1.89 -13.12 -8.82
C VAL A 145 2.74 -14.26 -9.37
N ARG A 146 2.12 -15.14 -10.18
CA ARG A 146 2.73 -16.32 -10.81
C ARG A 146 3.63 -16.01 -12.03
N ASP A 147 3.45 -14.86 -12.66
CA ASP A 147 4.32 -14.39 -13.74
C ASP A 147 4.58 -12.88 -13.56
N PRO A 148 5.59 -12.51 -12.76
CA PRO A 148 5.88 -11.11 -12.51
C PRO A 148 6.46 -10.37 -13.72
N ALA A 149 7.05 -11.09 -14.69
CA ALA A 149 7.67 -10.49 -15.86
C ALA A 149 6.64 -9.78 -16.74
N ARG A 150 5.46 -10.40 -16.91
CA ARG A 150 4.30 -9.83 -17.62
C ARG A 150 3.90 -8.44 -17.13
N TYR A 151 4.01 -8.21 -15.82
CA TYR A 151 3.55 -6.97 -15.17
C TYR A 151 4.68 -5.94 -15.02
N ARG A 152 5.90 -6.39 -14.73
CA ARG A 152 7.05 -5.49 -14.53
C ARG A 152 7.51 -4.80 -15.80
N GLY A 153 7.32 -5.41 -16.97
CA GLY A 153 7.70 -4.82 -18.26
C GLY A 153 7.04 -3.46 -18.56
N ARG A 154 5.98 -3.09 -17.83
CA ARG A 154 5.28 -1.81 -17.96
C ARG A 154 5.85 -0.69 -17.09
N LEU A 155 6.65 -1.03 -16.07
CA LEU A 155 7.26 -0.05 -15.19
C LEU A 155 8.48 0.61 -15.87
N PRO A 156 8.67 1.92 -15.74
CA PRO A 156 9.92 2.57 -16.13
C PRO A 156 11.13 1.92 -15.43
N VAL A 157 12.27 1.80 -16.14
CA VAL A 157 13.49 1.16 -15.63
C VAL A 157 13.95 1.74 -14.29
N TRP A 158 13.82 3.06 -14.11
CA TRP A 158 14.16 3.72 -12.85
C TRP A 158 13.28 3.25 -11.68
N MET A 159 11.97 3.04 -11.90
CA MET A 159 11.05 2.51 -10.89
C MET A 159 11.38 1.05 -10.56
N GLN A 160 11.74 0.25 -11.56
CA GLN A 160 12.15 -1.15 -11.33
C GLN A 160 13.39 -1.22 -10.42
N ARG A 161 14.37 -0.32 -10.63
CA ARG A 161 15.58 -0.24 -9.80
C ARG A 161 15.28 0.25 -8.38
N VAL A 162 14.53 1.34 -8.23
CA VAL A 162 14.24 1.96 -6.92
C VAL A 162 13.33 1.08 -6.06
N SER A 163 12.36 0.39 -6.67
CA SER A 163 11.44 -0.48 -5.94
C SER A 163 12.02 -1.87 -5.61
N GLY A 164 13.23 -2.17 -6.08
CA GLY A 164 13.82 -3.52 -6.00
C GLY A 164 13.07 -4.56 -6.82
N GLN A 165 12.14 -4.15 -7.68
CA GLN A 165 11.35 -5.01 -8.57
C GLN A 165 12.04 -5.16 -9.94
N SER A 166 13.35 -5.42 -9.92
CA SER A 166 14.11 -5.65 -11.14
C SER A 166 13.55 -6.86 -11.89
N ALA A 167 13.38 -6.74 -13.21
CA ALA A 167 12.95 -7.83 -14.09
C ALA A 167 13.90 -9.04 -14.06
N ALA A 168 15.13 -8.87 -13.55
CA ALA A 168 16.16 -9.90 -13.49
C ALA A 168 15.96 -10.98 -12.41
N SER A 169 14.87 -10.94 -11.61
CA SER A 169 14.61 -12.04 -10.67
C SER A 169 14.06 -13.25 -11.43
N ASN A 170 14.83 -14.33 -11.56
CA ASN A 170 14.42 -15.60 -12.18
C ASN A 170 13.42 -16.41 -11.31
N ARG A 171 12.69 -15.73 -10.41
CA ARG A 171 11.67 -16.35 -9.57
C ARG A 171 10.38 -16.46 -10.35
N ARG A 172 9.74 -17.63 -10.23
CA ARG A 172 8.42 -17.88 -10.80
C ARG A 172 7.38 -17.03 -10.06
N TYR A 173 7.51 -16.91 -8.75
CA TYR A 173 6.63 -16.09 -7.93
C TYR A 173 7.33 -14.84 -7.44
N ALA A 174 6.69 -13.68 -7.59
CA ALA A 174 7.25 -12.48 -7.00
C ALA A 174 6.18 -11.48 -6.53
N PRO A 175 6.51 -10.69 -5.49
CA PRO A 175 5.65 -9.62 -5.04
C PRO A 175 5.63 -8.45 -6.02
N LEU A 176 4.43 -7.92 -6.23
CA LEU A 176 4.16 -6.60 -6.76
C LEU A 176 3.65 -5.73 -5.62
N ALA A 177 4.27 -4.56 -5.43
CA ALA A 177 3.83 -3.58 -4.44
C ALA A 177 2.98 -2.51 -5.12
N ILE A 178 1.68 -2.49 -4.81
CA ILE A 178 0.73 -1.49 -5.32
C ILE A 178 0.62 -0.38 -4.27
N MET A 179 0.99 0.85 -4.65
CA MET A 179 0.90 2.00 -3.76
C MET A 179 -0.56 2.44 -3.60
N LEU A 180 -1.05 2.53 -2.37
CA LEU A 180 -2.45 2.88 -2.09
C LEU A 180 -2.63 4.36 -1.74
N ASN A 181 -1.66 4.94 -1.03
CA ASN A 181 -1.70 6.33 -0.57
C ASN A 181 -1.96 7.33 -1.71
N GLY A 182 -1.38 7.07 -2.89
CA GLY A 182 -1.56 7.93 -4.05
C GLY A 182 -3.00 7.98 -4.58
N TYR A 183 -3.85 7.01 -4.21
CA TYR A 183 -5.23 6.87 -4.67
C TYR A 183 -6.26 7.10 -3.55
N GLY A 184 -5.82 7.53 -2.36
CA GLY A 184 -6.70 7.78 -1.22
C GLY A 184 -7.38 6.53 -0.63
N ILE A 185 -6.86 5.34 -0.91
CA ILE A 185 -7.43 4.08 -0.42
C ILE A 185 -6.69 3.63 0.85
N ALA A 186 -7.43 3.40 1.93
CA ALA A 186 -6.88 2.83 3.16
C ALA A 186 -6.50 1.35 2.97
N ILE A 187 -5.33 0.95 3.48
CA ILE A 187 -4.80 -0.41 3.32
C ILE A 187 -5.70 -1.53 3.83
N ASP A 188 -6.39 -1.32 4.95
CA ASP A 188 -7.29 -2.33 5.49
C ASP A 188 -8.50 -2.54 4.58
N THR A 189 -9.02 -1.45 3.99
CA THR A 189 -10.13 -1.52 3.04
C THR A 189 -9.70 -2.24 1.76
N ALA A 190 -8.53 -1.88 1.21
CA ALA A 190 -7.96 -2.56 0.06
C ALA A 190 -7.75 -4.05 0.32
N TYR A 191 -7.10 -4.41 1.43
CA TYR A 191 -6.78 -5.79 1.76
C TYR A 191 -8.03 -6.65 1.94
N VAL A 192 -9.00 -6.20 2.74
CA VAL A 192 -10.22 -6.97 3.01
C VAL A 192 -11.05 -7.15 1.74
N THR A 193 -11.20 -6.08 0.94
CA THR A 193 -11.97 -6.15 -0.31
C THR A 193 -11.28 -7.06 -1.33
N THR A 194 -9.96 -6.93 -1.49
CA THR A 194 -9.16 -7.78 -2.40
C THR A 194 -9.24 -9.25 -1.99
N LEU A 195 -9.08 -9.54 -0.68
CA LEU A 195 -9.17 -10.90 -0.17
C LEU A 195 -10.58 -11.49 -0.37
N ALA A 196 -11.63 -10.69 -0.12
CA ALA A 196 -13.02 -11.11 -0.29
C ALA A 196 -13.35 -11.42 -1.76
N LEU A 197 -12.86 -10.61 -2.70
CA LEU A 197 -13.02 -10.84 -4.14
C LEU A 197 -12.20 -12.05 -4.60
N ARG A 198 -10.93 -12.14 -4.19
CA ARG A 198 -10.05 -13.25 -4.54
C ARG A 198 -10.59 -14.62 -4.10
N ARG A 199 -11.20 -14.68 -2.92
CA ARG A 199 -11.81 -15.91 -2.36
C ARG A 199 -13.01 -16.41 -3.15
N ARG A 200 -13.64 -15.58 -3.99
CA ARG A 200 -14.74 -16.02 -4.87
C ARG A 200 -14.24 -16.78 -6.09
N ILE A 201 -12.96 -16.66 -6.41
CA ILE A 201 -12.36 -17.34 -7.56
C ILE A 201 -11.90 -18.73 -7.14
N ALA A 202 -12.34 -19.70 -7.94
CA ALA A 202 -12.12 -21.14 -7.80
C ALA A 202 -10.67 -21.57 -8.12
N SER A 203 -9.68 -20.95 -7.48
CA SER A 203 -8.28 -21.30 -7.68
C SER A 203 -7.52 -21.32 -6.35
N ALA A 204 -6.54 -22.22 -6.25
CA ALA A 204 -5.71 -22.33 -5.07
C ALA A 204 -5.02 -20.99 -4.75
N PHE A 205 -5.02 -20.63 -3.48
CA PHE A 205 -4.58 -19.33 -2.98
C PHE A 205 -3.90 -19.52 -1.64
N VAL A 206 -2.78 -18.84 -1.42
CA VAL A 206 -1.99 -18.90 -0.19
C VAL A 206 -2.40 -17.72 0.70
N GLU A 207 -3.28 -17.96 1.67
CA GLU A 207 -3.84 -16.88 2.52
C GLU A 207 -2.77 -16.17 3.37
N ASP A 208 -1.80 -16.93 3.89
CA ASP A 208 -0.70 -16.43 4.73
C ASP A 208 0.60 -16.30 3.91
N TRP A 209 0.49 -15.89 2.65
CA TRP A 209 1.66 -15.75 1.79
C TRP A 209 2.64 -14.71 2.34
N GLU A 210 3.94 -15.00 2.19
CA GLU A 210 5.01 -14.11 2.62
C GLU A 210 6.12 -13.96 1.58
N PRO A 211 6.78 -12.79 1.54
CA PRO A 211 7.89 -12.55 0.60
C PRO A 211 9.08 -13.50 0.75
N THR A 212 9.25 -14.08 1.95
CA THR A 212 10.33 -15.02 2.26
C THR A 212 10.01 -16.46 1.88
N MET A 213 8.76 -16.78 1.53
CA MET A 213 8.42 -18.13 1.06
C MET A 213 9.15 -18.43 -0.25
N SER A 214 9.68 -19.64 -0.34
CA SER A 214 10.31 -20.14 -1.56
C SER A 214 9.27 -20.57 -2.60
N ASP A 215 9.66 -20.59 -3.88
CA ASP A 215 8.78 -21.01 -4.97
C ASP A 215 8.29 -22.45 -4.76
N ALA A 216 9.13 -23.33 -4.21
CA ALA A 216 8.78 -24.72 -3.89
C ALA A 216 7.74 -24.84 -2.76
N GLU A 217 7.83 -24.00 -1.72
CA GLU A 217 6.83 -23.95 -0.65
C GLU A 217 5.48 -23.44 -1.17
N ILE A 218 5.50 -22.45 -2.06
CA ILE A 218 4.30 -21.91 -2.70
C ILE A 218 3.66 -22.99 -3.58
N ASP A 219 4.43 -23.63 -4.46
CA ASP A 219 3.93 -24.70 -5.34
C ASP A 219 3.38 -25.88 -4.52
N GLY A 220 4.08 -26.30 -3.46
CA GLY A 220 3.61 -27.36 -2.57
C GLY A 220 2.28 -27.01 -1.89
N TYR A 221 2.11 -25.76 -1.43
CA TYR A 221 0.86 -25.31 -0.85
C TYR A 221 -0.28 -25.29 -1.89
N LEU A 222 -0.01 -24.76 -3.08
CA LEU A 222 -1.01 -24.65 -4.14
C LEU A 222 -1.46 -26.04 -4.61
N VAL A 223 -0.55 -27.00 -4.77
CA VAL A 223 -0.89 -28.38 -5.15
C VAL A 223 -1.71 -29.06 -4.06
N ALA A 224 -1.33 -28.93 -2.79
CA ALA A 224 -2.06 -29.53 -1.67
C ALA A 224 -3.50 -28.99 -1.53
N HIS A 225 -3.73 -27.72 -1.88
CA HIS A 225 -5.03 -27.05 -1.71
C HIS A 225 -5.83 -26.91 -3.01
N ALA A 226 -5.27 -27.25 -4.16
CA ALA A 226 -5.97 -27.34 -5.44
C ALA A 226 -7.25 -28.19 -5.38
N PRO A 227 -7.28 -29.40 -4.78
CA PRO A 227 -8.51 -30.21 -4.73
C PRO A 227 -9.58 -29.55 -3.85
N VAL A 228 -9.20 -28.88 -2.77
CA VAL A 228 -10.14 -28.15 -1.90
C VAL A 228 -10.70 -26.92 -2.60
N ALA A 229 -9.88 -26.20 -3.37
CA ALA A 229 -10.32 -25.08 -4.18
C ALA A 229 -11.29 -25.52 -5.30
N ALA A 230 -10.99 -26.64 -5.97
CA ALA A 230 -11.88 -27.23 -6.98
C ALA A 230 -13.21 -27.70 -6.37
N ALA A 231 -13.18 -28.28 -5.16
CA ALA A 231 -14.39 -28.70 -4.45
C ALA A 231 -15.29 -27.53 -4.03
N ARG A 232 -14.73 -26.35 -3.72
CA ARG A 232 -15.52 -25.12 -3.47
C ARG A 232 -16.11 -24.52 -4.75
N ALA A 233 -15.46 -24.76 -5.88
CA ALA A 233 -15.91 -24.30 -7.20
C ALA A 233 -17.12 -25.10 -7.69
N GLN A 234 -17.23 -26.35 -7.27
CA GLN A 234 -18.37 -27.19 -7.58
C GLN A 234 -19.58 -26.69 -6.77
N PRO A 235 -20.69 -26.31 -7.44
CA PRO A 235 -21.90 -25.95 -6.72
C PRO A 235 -22.33 -27.13 -5.85
N ALA A 236 -22.90 -26.86 -4.67
CA ALA A 236 -23.42 -27.89 -3.78
C ALA A 236 -24.46 -28.83 -4.45
N SER A 237 -24.95 -28.47 -5.64
CA SER A 237 -25.80 -29.31 -6.51
C SER A 237 -25.05 -30.37 -7.31
N ALA A 238 -23.71 -30.37 -7.31
CA ALA A 238 -22.86 -31.37 -7.97
C ALA A 238 -22.28 -32.39 -6.97
N ALA A 239 -22.89 -32.53 -5.79
CA ALA A 239 -22.72 -33.76 -5.02
C ALA A 239 -23.17 -34.92 -5.92
N ALA A 240 -22.23 -35.77 -6.32
CA ALA A 240 -22.45 -36.86 -7.26
C ALA A 240 -23.82 -37.53 -7.01
N PRO A 241 -24.69 -37.63 -8.02
CA PRO A 241 -26.01 -38.24 -7.86
C PRO A 241 -25.81 -39.72 -7.50
N GLY A 242 -25.79 -40.01 -6.20
CA GLY A 242 -25.46 -41.33 -5.65
C GLY A 242 -24.66 -41.34 -4.35
N ALA A 243 -24.05 -40.22 -3.91
CA ALA A 243 -23.30 -40.20 -2.65
C ALA A 243 -24.25 -40.33 -1.44
N THR A 244 -24.15 -41.44 -0.72
CA THR A 244 -24.95 -41.75 0.47
C THR A 244 -24.64 -40.76 1.60
N PHE A 245 -25.64 -40.46 2.44
CA PHE A 245 -25.53 -39.54 3.59
C PHE A 245 -24.25 -39.72 4.45
N PRO A 246 -23.81 -40.94 4.82
CA PRO A 246 -22.57 -41.15 5.56
C PRO A 246 -21.31 -40.65 4.83
N GLN A 247 -21.23 -40.81 3.50
CA GLN A 247 -20.08 -40.30 2.73
C GLN A 247 -20.00 -38.78 2.73
N ARG A 248 -21.15 -38.09 2.71
CA ARG A 248 -21.21 -36.61 2.81
C ARG A 248 -20.81 -36.13 4.20
N LEU A 249 -21.26 -36.83 5.24
CA LEU A 249 -20.89 -36.52 6.63
C LEU A 249 -19.38 -36.69 6.85
N GLN A 250 -18.80 -37.77 6.34
CA GLN A 250 -17.37 -38.05 6.48
C GLN A 250 -16.51 -37.04 5.69
N ALA A 251 -16.96 -36.61 4.50
CA ALA A 251 -16.30 -35.53 3.76
C ALA A 251 -16.35 -34.19 4.52
N GLN A 252 -17.47 -33.86 5.18
CA GLN A 252 -17.58 -32.66 6.02
C GLN A 252 -16.71 -32.74 7.28
N GLN A 253 -16.64 -33.90 7.93
CA GLN A 253 -15.77 -34.12 9.09
C GLN A 253 -14.28 -34.00 8.73
N ASN A 254 -13.87 -34.56 7.59
CA ASN A 254 -12.49 -34.44 7.08
C ASN A 254 -12.15 -32.99 6.72
N ALA A 255 -13.07 -32.25 6.08
CA ALA A 255 -12.89 -30.83 5.82
C ALA A 255 -12.77 -30.00 7.11
N GLY A 256 -13.58 -30.29 8.13
CA GLY A 256 -13.48 -29.64 9.45
C GLY A 256 -12.16 -29.93 10.18
N ALA A 257 -11.66 -31.17 10.11
CA ALA A 257 -10.39 -31.58 10.71
C ALA A 257 -9.16 -30.93 10.05
N THR A 258 -9.18 -30.71 8.73
CA THR A 258 -8.11 -29.99 8.03
C THR A 258 -8.10 -28.49 8.38
N LEU A 259 -9.27 -27.88 8.58
CA LEU A 259 -9.36 -26.49 9.04
C LEU A 259 -8.87 -26.32 10.48
N SER A 260 -9.23 -27.21 11.41
CA SER A 260 -8.78 -27.10 12.81
C SER A 260 -7.27 -27.30 12.97
N THR A 261 -6.68 -28.22 12.20
CA THR A 261 -5.22 -28.44 12.20
C THR A 261 -4.45 -27.27 11.58
N SER A 262 -5.00 -26.60 10.56
CA SER A 262 -4.42 -25.37 10.02
C SER A 262 -4.44 -24.21 11.03
N GLN A 263 -5.56 -24.02 11.75
CA GLN A 263 -5.71 -22.99 12.78
C GLN A 263 -4.78 -23.22 13.99
N ALA A 264 -4.62 -24.47 14.44
CA ALA A 264 -3.68 -24.80 15.51
C ALA A 264 -2.22 -24.49 15.11
N ARG A 265 -1.83 -24.79 13.87
CA ARG A 265 -0.50 -24.46 13.33
C ARG A 265 -0.29 -22.95 13.16
N GLN A 266 -1.34 -22.19 12.82
CA GLN A 266 -1.31 -20.73 12.77
C GLN A 266 -1.05 -20.11 14.15
N HIS A 267 -1.70 -20.59 15.20
CA HIS A 267 -1.47 -20.10 16.57
C HIS A 267 -0.03 -20.33 17.04
N ILE A 268 0.57 -21.47 16.71
CA ILE A 268 1.96 -21.79 17.06
C ILE A 268 2.94 -20.85 16.33
N ARG A 269 2.74 -20.63 15.02
CA ARG A 269 3.57 -19.72 14.23
C ARG A 269 3.45 -18.26 14.67
N HIS A 270 2.24 -17.82 15.03
CA HIS A 270 2.00 -16.46 15.53
C HIS A 270 2.67 -16.22 16.90
N ARG A 271 2.70 -17.22 17.79
CA ARG A 271 3.43 -17.15 19.07
C ARG A 271 4.94 -17.13 18.87
N ALA A 272 5.47 -17.95 17.96
CA ALA A 272 6.89 -17.94 17.61
C ALA A 272 7.35 -16.58 17.03
N ARG A 273 6.47 -15.90 16.28
CA ARG A 273 6.72 -14.55 15.74
C ARG A 273 6.77 -13.47 16.79
N LYS A 274 5.84 -13.47 17.75
CA LYS A 274 5.89 -12.51 18.86
C LYS A 274 7.21 -12.61 19.61
N ARG A 275 7.73 -13.82 19.82
CA ARG A 275 9.05 -14.04 20.44
C ARG A 275 10.21 -13.44 19.62
N ARG A 276 10.30 -13.74 18.32
CA ARG A 276 11.38 -13.20 17.46
C ARG A 276 11.33 -11.68 17.29
N TRP A 277 10.14 -11.09 17.30
CA TRP A 277 9.99 -9.64 17.16
C TRP A 277 10.51 -8.89 18.40
N HIS A 278 10.36 -9.49 19.59
CA HIS A 278 10.93 -8.97 20.83
C HIS A 278 12.45 -9.16 20.90
N GLU A 279 13.00 -10.27 20.37
CA GLU A 279 14.46 -10.51 20.33
C GLU A 279 15.22 -9.47 19.47
N GLY A 280 14.59 -8.89 18.44
CA GLY A 280 15.20 -7.86 17.58
C GLY A 280 14.84 -6.41 17.93
N ALA A 281 14.04 -6.16 18.97
CA ALA A 281 13.58 -4.81 19.32
C ALA A 281 14.71 -3.95 19.89
N TRP A 282 15.61 -4.53 20.68
CA TRP A 282 16.70 -3.81 21.33
C TRP A 282 17.74 -3.30 20.31
N ARG A 283 18.13 -4.12 19.32
CA ARG A 283 19.02 -3.70 18.23
C ARG A 283 18.45 -2.56 17.38
N ARG A 284 17.13 -2.56 17.14
CA ARG A 284 16.45 -1.48 16.39
C ARG A 284 16.37 -0.19 17.19
N GLY A 285 16.17 -0.28 18.52
CA GLY A 285 16.24 0.87 19.43
C GLY A 285 17.63 1.52 19.42
N VAL A 286 18.70 0.72 19.48
CA VAL A 286 20.08 1.22 19.45
C VAL A 286 20.40 1.94 18.13
N ILE A 287 19.99 1.40 16.98
CA ILE A 287 20.20 2.03 15.68
C ILE A 287 19.44 3.37 15.56
N ALA A 288 18.21 3.44 16.07
CA ALA A 288 17.42 4.67 16.06
C ALA A 288 18.05 5.77 16.93
N VAL A 289 18.55 5.41 18.12
CA VAL A 289 19.24 6.35 19.01
C VAL A 289 20.54 6.87 18.37
N LEU A 290 21.34 5.99 17.77
CA LEU A 290 22.56 6.38 17.06
C LEU A 290 22.28 7.33 15.89
N GLY A 291 21.19 7.09 15.14
CA GLY A 291 20.76 7.96 14.05
C GLY A 291 20.37 9.37 14.51
N VAL A 292 19.67 9.48 15.66
CA VAL A 292 19.30 10.78 16.25
C VAL A 292 20.52 11.52 16.77
N VAL A 293 21.46 10.82 17.44
CA VAL A 293 22.71 11.43 17.93
C VAL A 293 23.57 11.93 16.77
N ALA A 294 23.74 11.14 15.71
CA ALA A 294 24.47 11.57 14.52
C ALA A 294 23.83 12.80 13.85
N TYR A 295 22.49 12.83 13.77
CA TYR A 295 21.77 13.98 13.21
C TYR A 295 21.95 15.26 14.04
N VAL A 296 21.89 15.17 15.36
CA VAL A 296 22.10 16.30 16.27
C VAL A 296 23.54 16.83 16.18
N LEU A 297 24.53 15.93 16.08
CA LEU A 297 25.94 16.32 15.93
C LEU A 297 26.21 17.02 14.58
N VAL A 298 25.69 16.49 13.48
CA VAL A 298 25.84 17.10 12.14
C VAL A 298 25.16 18.46 12.08
N LYS A 299 23.96 18.59 12.66
CA LYS A 299 23.23 19.85 12.71
C LYS A 299 23.93 20.88 13.61
N GLY A 300 24.46 20.45 14.77
CA GLY A 300 25.23 21.32 15.66
C GLY A 300 26.52 21.84 15.04
N TRP A 301 27.21 21.02 14.24
CA TRP A 301 28.41 21.43 13.50
C TRP A 301 28.07 22.43 12.36
N LEU A 302 26.99 22.18 11.61
CA LEU A 302 26.51 23.10 10.57
C LEU A 302 26.01 24.44 11.11
N GLU A 303 25.52 24.47 12.36
CA GLU A 303 25.04 25.68 13.03
C GLU A 303 26.13 26.39 13.86
N GLY A 304 27.39 25.89 13.84
CA GLY A 304 28.52 26.52 14.52
C GLY A 304 28.46 26.45 16.05
N LEU A 305 27.73 25.47 16.60
CA LEU A 305 27.58 25.26 18.05
C LEU A 305 28.76 24.52 18.69
N PHE A 306 29.63 23.91 17.87
CA PHE A 306 30.86 23.24 18.28
C PHE A 306 31.96 23.62 17.28
N ASP A 307 33.09 24.13 17.79
CA ASP A 307 34.29 24.43 17.00
C ASP A 307 34.94 23.16 16.42
#